data_AF-A0A453G8M5-F1
#
_entry.id   AF-A0A453G8M5-F1
#
_cell.length_a   1.000
_cell.length_b   1.000
_cell.length_c   1.000
_cell.angle_alpha   90.00
_cell.angle_beta   90.00
_cell.angle_gamma   90.00
#
_symmetry.space_group_name_H-M   'P 1'
#
loop_
_entity.id
_entity.type
_entity.pdbx_description
1 polymer ?
#
loop_
_entity_poly.entity_id
_entity_poly.type
_entity_poly.pdbx_seq_one_letter_code
_entity_poly.pdbx_strand_id
1 'polypeptide(L)'
;NILIIFAKLNAGIRYVQGMNEILAPLFFVFRNDPDYKNANFAEADSFFCFVELLSGLRDNFCQKLDNSAVGIRGTLSKLSQLLKKYDGELQHHLEITTEVDNTAVNPGIQLCRYYSYMGHSVK
;
A
#
# COMPACT_ATOMS: atom_id res chain seq x y z
N ASN A 1 18.86 -0.74 0.26
CA ASN A 1 19.20 -1.72 1.32
C ASN A 1 18.04 -2.12 2.21
N ILE A 2 17.19 -1.17 2.66
CA ILE A 2 16.09 -1.41 3.62
C ILE A 2 15.16 -2.58 3.23
N LEU A 3 14.58 -2.57 2.01
CA LEU A 3 13.64 -3.63 1.58
C LEU A 3 14.27 -5.03 1.51
N ILE A 4 15.56 -5.09 1.17
CA ILE A 4 16.31 -6.36 1.13
C ILE A 4 16.47 -6.91 2.56
N ILE A 5 16.81 -6.05 3.52
CA ILE A 5 16.93 -6.42 4.93
C ILE A 5 15.56 -6.87 5.46
N PHE A 6 14.50 -6.11 5.17
CA PHE A 6 13.13 -6.49 5.54
C PHE A 6 12.75 -7.88 5.02
N ALA A 7 12.99 -8.15 3.74
CA ALA A 7 12.63 -9.42 3.13
C ALA A 7 13.40 -10.61 3.73
N LYS A 8 14.66 -10.40 4.14
CA LYS A 8 15.46 -11.41 4.85
C LYS A 8 14.94 -11.69 6.25
N LEU A 9 14.55 -10.65 6.99
CA LEU A 9 14.04 -10.78 8.35
C LEU A 9 12.60 -11.34 8.40
N ASN A 10 11.80 -11.10 7.36
CA ASN A 10 10.40 -11.49 7.29
C ASN A 10 10.14 -12.52 6.18
N ALA A 11 10.76 -13.70 6.27
CA ALA A 11 10.72 -14.73 5.22
C ALA A 11 9.31 -15.22 4.84
N GLY A 12 8.33 -15.05 5.74
CA GLY A 12 6.92 -15.39 5.51
C GLY A 12 6.14 -14.38 4.66
N ILE A 13 6.60 -13.13 4.56
CA ILE A 13 6.00 -12.07 3.74
C ILE A 13 6.88 -11.80 2.52
N ARG A 14 8.20 -11.67 2.75
CA ARG A 14 9.20 -11.23 1.78
C ARG A 14 8.86 -9.83 1.21
N TYR A 15 9.55 -9.43 0.15
CA TYR A 15 9.20 -8.22 -0.57
C TYR A 15 8.01 -8.48 -1.49
N VAL A 16 7.05 -7.54 -1.49
CA VAL A 16 5.93 -7.49 -2.44
C VAL A 16 5.99 -6.15 -3.18
N GLN A 17 5.78 -6.18 -4.49
CA GLN A 17 5.73 -4.98 -5.31
C GLN A 17 4.70 -3.97 -4.75
N GLY A 18 5.10 -2.71 -4.63
CA GLY A 18 4.33 -1.65 -3.96
C GLY A 18 4.85 -1.29 -2.57
N MET A 19 5.58 -2.18 -1.89
CA MET A 19 6.23 -1.86 -0.60
C MET A 19 7.26 -0.73 -0.72
N ASN A 20 7.87 -0.56 -1.89
CA ASN A 20 8.79 0.54 -2.18
C ASN A 20 8.08 1.90 -2.15
N GLU A 21 6.82 1.96 -2.57
CA GLU A 21 6.02 3.19 -2.55
C GLU A 21 5.68 3.64 -1.13
N ILE A 22 5.56 2.68 -0.20
CA ILE A 22 5.40 2.98 1.24
C ILE A 22 6.72 3.46 1.85
N LEU A 23 7.84 2.82 1.47
CA LEU A 23 9.15 3.18 2.01
C LEU A 23 9.65 4.55 1.52
N ALA A 24 9.40 4.89 0.26
CA ALA A 24 9.88 6.12 -0.36
C ALA A 24 9.58 7.41 0.43
N PRO A 25 8.32 7.69 0.87
CA PRO A 25 8.03 8.89 1.65
C PRO A 25 8.69 8.88 3.03
N LEU A 26 8.78 7.72 3.70
CA LEU A 26 9.49 7.61 4.99
C LEU A 26 10.96 8.01 4.83
N PHE A 27 11.63 7.40 3.84
CA PHE A 27 13.03 7.67 3.57
C PHE A 27 13.27 9.12 3.15
N PHE A 28 12.39 9.67 2.32
CA PHE A 28 12.47 11.07 1.93
C PHE A 28 12.39 11.99 3.14
N VAL A 29 11.42 11.80 4.03
CA VAL A 29 11.26 12.64 5.23
C VAL A 29 12.50 12.57 6.11
N PHE A 30 12.97 11.36 6.47
CA PHE A 30 14.12 11.21 7.36
C PHE A 30 15.43 11.70 6.73
N ARG A 31 15.59 11.54 5.42
CA ARG A 31 16.82 11.99 4.74
C ARG A 31 16.90 13.52 4.64
N ASN A 32 15.75 14.20 4.63
CA ASN A 32 15.65 15.65 4.57
C ASN A 32 15.44 16.29 5.95
N ASP A 33 15.78 15.59 7.04
CA ASP A 33 15.75 16.18 8.38
C ASP A 33 16.71 17.39 8.45
N PRO A 34 16.26 18.54 8.98
CA PRO A 34 17.11 19.73 9.11
C PRO A 34 18.28 19.55 10.08
N ASP A 35 18.19 18.63 11.04
CA ASP A 35 19.31 18.21 11.89
C ASP A 35 20.11 17.10 11.20
N TYR A 36 21.33 17.43 10.79
CA TYR A 36 22.24 16.50 10.13
C TYR A 36 22.50 15.23 10.96
N LYS A 37 22.41 15.31 12.30
CA LYS A 37 22.59 14.14 13.17
C LYS A 37 21.47 13.13 12.95
N ASN A 38 20.24 13.59 12.80
CA ASN A 38 19.09 12.73 12.51
C ASN A 38 19.15 12.21 11.07
N ALA A 39 19.50 13.07 10.11
CA ALA A 39 19.61 12.68 8.69
C ALA A 39 20.66 11.57 8.44
N ASN A 40 21.64 11.41 9.34
CA ASN A 40 22.62 10.31 9.30
C ASN A 40 22.02 8.94 9.67
N PHE A 41 20.92 8.92 10.44
CA PHE A 41 20.22 7.69 10.85
C PHE A 41 19.01 7.37 9.95
N ALA A 42 18.81 8.13 8.86
CA ALA A 42 17.64 8.03 8.00
C ALA A 42 17.33 6.60 7.50
N GLU A 43 18.34 5.77 7.17
CA GLU A 43 18.07 4.38 6.78
C GLU A 43 17.52 3.53 7.93
N ALA A 44 18.04 3.70 9.15
CA ALA A 44 17.62 2.95 10.33
C ALA A 44 16.21 3.37 10.76
N ASP A 45 15.96 4.68 10.85
CA ASP A 45 14.65 5.22 11.21
C ASP A 45 13.59 4.82 10.18
N SER A 46 13.92 4.92 8.89
CA SER A 46 13.07 4.43 7.81
C SER A 46 12.76 2.95 7.95
N PHE A 47 13.75 2.12 8.29
CA PHE A 47 13.53 0.68 8.46
C PHE A 47 12.57 0.39 9.61
N PHE A 48 12.77 0.98 10.79
CA PHE A 48 11.91 0.72 11.94
C PHE A 48 10.50 1.27 11.75
N CYS A 49 10.36 2.49 11.24
CA CYS A 49 9.05 3.04 10.91
C CYS A 49 8.34 2.24 9.82
N PHE A 50 9.08 1.74 8.82
CA PHE A 50 8.52 0.88 7.78
C PHE A 50 8.03 -0.46 8.33
N VAL A 51 8.78 -1.09 9.23
CA VAL A 51 8.38 -2.35 9.90
C VAL A 51 7.12 -2.14 10.74
N GLU A 52 7.08 -1.06 11.53
CA GLU A 52 5.92 -0.73 12.37
C GLU A 52 4.68 -0.47 11.53
N LEU A 53 4.79 0.38 10.50
CA LEU A 53 3.69 0.68 9.58
C LEU A 53 3.20 -0.58 8.85
N LEU A 54 4.12 -1.41 8.36
CA LEU A 54 3.74 -2.66 7.71
C LEU A 54 3.09 -3.66 8.65
N SER A 55 3.33 -3.60 9.96
CA SER A 55 2.70 -4.53 10.90
C SER A 55 1.16 -4.43 10.85
N GLY A 56 0.62 -3.22 10.69
CA GLY A 56 -0.82 -2.96 10.54
C GLY A 56 -1.36 -3.23 9.14
N LEU A 57 -0.51 -3.24 8.12
CA LEU A 57 -0.89 -3.50 6.72
C LEU A 57 -0.54 -4.91 6.26
N ARG A 58 0.11 -5.71 7.10
CA ARG A 58 0.74 -6.99 6.75
C ARG A 58 -0.20 -7.92 6.00
N ASP A 59 -1.43 -8.02 6.47
CA ASP A 59 -2.40 -8.98 5.93
C ASP A 59 -2.81 -8.61 4.50
N ASN A 60 -2.73 -7.33 4.11
CA ASN A 60 -2.94 -6.87 2.74
C ASN A 60 -1.78 -7.23 1.79
N PHE A 61 -0.60 -7.54 2.33
CA PHE A 61 0.57 -7.97 1.56
C PHE A 61 0.79 -9.48 1.63
N CYS A 62 -0.01 -10.21 2.39
CA CYS A 62 0.09 -11.65 2.48
C CYS A 62 -0.77 -12.32 1.40
N GLN A 63 -0.13 -12.85 0.35
CA GLN A 63 -0.83 -13.49 -0.77
C GLN A 63 -1.84 -14.58 -0.33
N LYS A 64 -1.55 -15.30 0.76
CA LYS A 64 -2.44 -16.33 1.30
C LYS A 64 -3.76 -15.76 1.83
N LEU A 65 -3.77 -14.48 2.19
CA LEU A 65 -4.91 -13.77 2.74
C LEU A 65 -5.65 -12.94 1.69
N ASP A 66 -5.19 -12.88 0.43
CA ASP A 66 -5.78 -12.03 -0.61
C ASP A 66 -7.30 -12.22 -0.72
N ASN A 67 -7.78 -13.46 -0.65
CA ASN A 67 -9.20 -13.82 -0.76
C ASN A 67 -9.96 -13.82 0.58
N SER A 68 -9.30 -13.44 1.67
CA SER A 68 -9.91 -13.38 3.00
C SER A 68 -10.52 -12.00 3.28
N ALA A 69 -11.42 -11.94 4.28
CA ALA A 69 -12.02 -10.69 4.74
C ALA A 69 -11.01 -9.73 5.41
N VAL A 70 -9.85 -10.22 5.81
CA VAL A 70 -8.78 -9.45 6.47
C VAL A 70 -7.65 -9.04 5.52
N GLY A 71 -7.57 -9.65 4.33
CA GLY A 71 -6.60 -9.28 3.31
C GLY A 71 -7.12 -8.23 2.33
N ILE A 72 -6.39 -8.06 1.23
CA ILE A 72 -6.61 -6.93 0.31
C ILE A 72 -8.02 -6.90 -0.29
N ARG A 73 -8.60 -8.04 -0.69
CA ARG A 73 -9.96 -8.05 -1.28
C ARG A 73 -11.02 -7.71 -0.23
N GLY A 74 -10.81 -8.11 1.02
CA GLY A 74 -11.66 -7.69 2.14
C GLY A 74 -11.60 -6.16 2.35
N THR A 75 -10.41 -5.58 2.30
CA THR A 75 -10.20 -4.13 2.37
C THR A 75 -10.88 -3.40 1.20
N LEU A 76 -10.71 -3.88 -0.04
CA LEU A 76 -11.34 -3.33 -1.23
C LEU A 76 -12.88 -3.44 -1.19
N SER A 77 -13.41 -4.55 -0.67
CA SER A 77 -14.86 -4.73 -0.52
C SER A 77 -15.44 -3.73 0.49
N LYS A 78 -14.78 -3.51 1.63
CA LYS A 78 -15.18 -2.48 2.60
C LYS A 78 -15.17 -1.08 1.97
N LEU A 79 -14.15 -0.79 1.17
CA LEU A 79 -14.02 0.48 0.46
C LEU A 79 -15.15 0.68 -0.57
N SER A 80 -15.47 -0.33 -1.37
CA SER A 80 -16.61 -0.31 -2.30
C SER A 80 -17.94 -0.09 -1.56
N GLN A 81 -18.15 -0.72 -0.41
CA GLN A 81 -19.34 -0.50 0.42
C GLN A 81 -19.42 0.92 0.98
N LEU A 82 -18.30 1.49 1.41
CA LEU A 82 -18.24 2.88 1.86
C LEU A 82 -18.53 3.84 0.71
N LEU A 83 -17.92 3.64 -0.46
CA LEU A 83 -18.21 4.44 -1.65
C LEU A 83 -19.69 4.37 -2.00
N LYS A 84 -20.28 3.18 -2.11
CA LYS A 84 -21.71 3.02 -2.41
C LYS A 84 -22.61 3.78 -1.43
N LYS A 85 -22.21 3.85 -0.16
CA LYS A 85 -22.96 4.55 0.89
C LYS A 85 -22.90 6.09 0.73
N TYR A 86 -21.77 6.65 0.34
CA TYR A 86 -21.55 8.09 0.30
C TYR A 86 -21.68 8.70 -1.11
N ASP A 87 -21.39 7.91 -2.14
CA ASP A 87 -21.37 8.30 -3.56
C ASP A 87 -21.61 7.07 -4.47
N GLY A 88 -22.88 6.73 -4.65
CA GLY A 88 -23.30 5.59 -5.46
C GLY A 88 -23.04 5.77 -6.97
N GLU A 89 -23.00 7.00 -7.45
CA GLU A 89 -22.71 7.30 -8.86
C GLU A 89 -21.24 6.99 -9.18
N LEU A 90 -20.32 7.45 -8.32
CA LEU A 90 -18.91 7.14 -8.44
C LEU A 90 -18.65 5.63 -8.32
N GLN A 91 -19.33 4.95 -7.39
CA GLN A 91 -19.19 3.50 -7.24
C GLN A 91 -19.62 2.75 -8.51
N HIS A 92 -20.74 3.13 -9.12
CA HIS A 92 -21.21 2.51 -10.36
C HIS A 92 -20.24 2.73 -11.53
N HIS A 93 -19.72 3.96 -11.66
CA HIS A 93 -18.74 4.31 -12.68
C HIS A 93 -17.43 3.50 -12.53
N LEU A 94 -16.97 3.30 -11.29
CA LEU A 94 -15.79 2.50 -10.99
C LEU A 94 -16.01 1.00 -11.28
N GLU A 95 -17.19 0.44 -11.00
CA GLU A 95 -17.53 -0.95 -11.32
C GLU A 95 -17.47 -1.22 -12.83
N ILE A 96 -18.09 -0.36 -13.64
CA ILE A 96 -18.06 -0.50 -15.10
C ILE A 96 -16.63 -0.41 -15.66
N THR A 97 -15.82 0.50 -15.13
CA THR A 97 -14.46 0.75 -15.63
C THR A 97 -13.49 -0.38 -15.23
N THR A 98 -13.72 -1.02 -14.09
CA THR A 98 -12.79 -2.03 -13.54
C THR A 98 -13.06 -3.47 -14.01
N GLU A 99 -14.26 -3.78 -14.53
CA GLU A 99 -14.56 -5.10 -15.09
C GLU A 99 -13.68 -5.49 -16.30
N VAL A 100 -13.08 -4.50 -16.97
CA VAL A 100 -12.22 -4.69 -18.15
C VAL A 100 -10.83 -5.27 -17.79
N ASP A 101 -10.40 -5.23 -16.53
CA ASP A 101 -9.02 -5.54 -16.11
C ASP A 101 -8.88 -6.78 -15.19
N ASN A 102 -9.85 -7.71 -15.23
CA ASN A 102 -9.97 -8.87 -14.34
C ASN A 102 -8.96 -10.02 -14.56
N THR A 103 -7.89 -9.81 -15.34
CA THR A 103 -6.86 -10.85 -15.53
C THR A 103 -5.53 -10.41 -14.95
N ALA A 104 -5.21 -10.94 -13.77
CA ALA A 104 -3.91 -10.91 -13.11
C ALA A 104 -3.38 -9.53 -12.70
N VAL A 105 -3.83 -9.00 -11.56
CA VAL A 105 -3.23 -7.78 -10.99
C VAL A 105 -2.88 -7.97 -9.52
N ASN A 106 -1.60 -7.74 -9.23
CA ASN A 106 -1.01 -7.76 -7.90
C ASN A 106 -1.78 -6.80 -6.97
N PRO A 107 -2.22 -7.24 -5.78
CA PRO A 107 -2.87 -6.42 -4.74
C PRO A 107 -2.28 -5.01 -4.53
N GLY A 108 -0.95 -4.89 -4.58
CA GLY A 108 -0.26 -3.60 -4.43
C GLY A 108 -0.50 -2.65 -5.61
N ILE A 109 -0.62 -3.20 -6.83
CA ILE A 109 -0.93 -2.43 -8.04
C ILE A 109 -2.39 -1.96 -8.01
N GLN A 110 -3.32 -2.76 -7.48
CA GLN A 110 -4.72 -2.36 -7.36
C GLN A 110 -4.88 -1.18 -6.40
N LEU A 111 -4.18 -1.21 -5.26
CA LEU A 111 -4.23 -0.12 -4.28
C LEU A 111 -3.59 1.16 -4.84
N CYS A 112 -2.42 1.06 -5.47
CA CYS A 112 -1.77 2.19 -6.14
C CYS A 112 -2.63 2.75 -7.28
N ARG A 113 -3.23 1.91 -8.12
CA ARG A 113 -4.16 2.35 -9.17
C ARG A 113 -5.38 3.03 -8.57
N TYR A 114 -6.00 2.44 -7.54
CA TYR A 114 -7.15 3.03 -6.86
C TYR A 114 -6.81 4.42 -6.27
N TYR A 115 -5.66 4.57 -5.60
CA TYR A 115 -5.19 5.88 -5.12
C TYR A 115 -4.86 6.85 -6.26
N SER A 116 -4.31 6.39 -7.39
CA SER A 116 -4.10 7.22 -8.59
C SER A 116 -5.42 7.69 -9.22
N TYR A 117 -6.45 6.84 -9.28
CA TYR A 117 -7.77 7.23 -9.80
C TYR A 117 -8.46 8.25 -8.90
N MET A 118 -8.35 8.10 -7.57
CA MET A 118 -8.83 9.09 -6.61
C MET A 118 -8.09 10.44 -6.72
N GLY A 119 -6.80 10.43 -7.09
CA GLY A 119 -6.01 11.65 -7.33
C GLY A 119 -6.34 12.37 -8.64
N HIS A 120 -6.91 11.67 -9.62
CA HIS A 120 -7.30 12.26 -10.90
C HIS A 120 -8.70 12.86 -10.92
N SER A 121 -9.55 12.53 -9.94
CA SER A 121 -10.93 13.06 -9.85
C SER A 121 -11.04 14.40 -9.11
N VAL A 122 -9.91 15.02 -8.75
CA VAL A 122 -9.82 16.38 -8.20
C VAL A 122 -9.20 17.30 -9.25
N LYS A 123 -9.87 17.47 -10.38
CA LYS A 123 -9.73 18.61 -11.30
C LYS A 123 -11.08 18.91 -11.95
#